data_AF-A0A2S7E978-F1
#
_entry.id   AF-A0A2S7E978-F1
#
_cell.length_a   1.000
_cell.length_b   1.000
_cell.length_c   1.000
_cell.angle_alpha   90.00
_cell.angle_beta   90.00
_cell.angle_gamma   90.00
#
_symmetry.space_group_name_H-M   'P 1'
#
loop_
_entity.id
_entity.type
_entity.pdbx_description
1 polymer ?
#
loop_
_entity_poly.entity_id
_entity_poly.type
_entity_poly.pdbx_seq_one_letter_code
_entity_poly.pdbx_strand_id
1 'polypeptide(L)'
;MTSGRLLGLSEVGDGAVSAQFLILQHSGNRTLQADMAQQMQELVEKGEFPKDAFATFIDRQLVYDGKPQRFGTQANESFELYPIEDESNVDKRRESMGLPPIAELRAKLQQVKKAVASGKGLGE
;
A
#
# COMPACT_ATOMS: atom_id res chain seq x y z
N MET A 1 -7.44 -23.42 -19.05
CA MET A 1 -7.77 -22.09 -18.51
C MET A 1 -6.84 -21.86 -17.34
N THR A 2 -5.86 -20.97 -17.48
CA THR A 2 -5.00 -20.60 -16.35
C THR A 2 -5.90 -19.99 -15.27
N SER A 3 -6.03 -20.70 -14.14
CA SER A 3 -6.68 -20.17 -12.95
C SER A 3 -6.08 -18.80 -12.64
N GLY A 4 -6.90 -17.81 -12.28
CA GLY A 4 -6.44 -16.43 -12.04
C GLY A 4 -5.36 -16.39 -10.96
N ARG A 5 -4.10 -16.36 -11.39
CA ARG A 5 -2.91 -16.40 -10.53
C ARG A 5 -2.06 -15.19 -10.82
N LEU A 6 -1.54 -14.55 -9.77
CA LEU A 6 -0.52 -13.51 -9.91
C LEU A 6 0.81 -14.12 -10.37
N LEU A 7 1.46 -13.44 -11.30
CA LEU A 7 2.76 -13.83 -11.85
C LEU A 7 3.87 -13.00 -11.20
N GLY A 8 5.00 -13.67 -10.90
CA GLY A 8 6.15 -13.07 -10.24
C GLY A 8 7.07 -12.26 -11.15
N LEU A 9 7.98 -11.51 -10.54
CA LEU A 9 9.02 -10.73 -11.20
C LEU A 9 9.86 -11.57 -12.18
N SER A 10 10.26 -12.77 -11.83
CA SER A 10 11.05 -13.65 -12.70
C SER A 10 10.26 -14.19 -13.89
N GLU A 11 8.93 -14.25 -13.79
CA GLU A 11 8.05 -14.74 -14.86
C GLU A 11 7.74 -13.66 -15.90
N VAL A 12 7.48 -12.43 -15.45
CA VAL A 12 6.92 -11.38 -16.32
C VAL A 12 7.60 -10.02 -16.21
N GLY A 13 8.58 -9.87 -15.31
CA GLY A 13 9.28 -8.62 -15.06
C GLY A 13 8.46 -7.58 -14.29
N ASP A 14 9.16 -6.52 -13.88
CA ASP A 14 8.63 -5.46 -13.01
C ASP A 14 7.39 -4.74 -13.59
N GLY A 15 7.42 -4.40 -14.88
CA GLY A 15 6.32 -3.69 -15.52
C GLY A 15 5.00 -4.47 -15.47
N ALA A 16 5.05 -5.78 -15.67
CA ALA A 16 3.86 -6.62 -15.62
C ALA A 16 3.39 -6.90 -14.18
N VAL A 17 4.30 -7.05 -13.22
CA VAL A 17 3.95 -7.11 -11.78
C VAL A 17 3.26 -5.82 -11.34
N SER A 18 3.83 -4.67 -11.70
CA SER A 18 3.25 -3.36 -11.44
C SER A 18 1.87 -3.20 -12.07
N ALA A 19 1.68 -3.65 -13.31
CA ALA A 19 0.38 -3.62 -13.98
C ALA A 19 -0.65 -4.51 -13.28
N GLN A 20 -0.28 -5.74 -12.89
CA GLN A 20 -1.16 -6.66 -12.14
C GLN A 20 -1.61 -6.03 -10.82
N PHE A 21 -0.68 -5.41 -10.08
CA PHE A 21 -0.98 -4.69 -8.84
C PHE A 21 -2.00 -3.56 -9.06
N LEU A 22 -1.77 -2.70 -10.05
CA LEU A 22 -2.65 -1.56 -10.33
C LEU A 22 -4.05 -2.01 -10.73
N ILE A 23 -4.16 -3.03 -11.58
CA ILE A 23 -5.46 -3.62 -11.98
C ILE A 23 -6.19 -4.17 -10.76
N LEU A 24 -5.51 -4.96 -9.92
CA LEU A 24 -6.11 -5.56 -8.75
C LEU A 24 -6.58 -4.52 -7.74
N GLN A 25 -5.71 -3.57 -7.40
CA GLN A 25 -5.97 -2.58 -6.37
C GLN A 25 -7.05 -1.57 -6.77
N HIS A 26 -7.28 -1.35 -8.06
CA HIS A 26 -8.38 -0.53 -8.57
C HIS A 26 -9.60 -1.36 -9.03
N SER A 27 -9.57 -2.68 -8.88
CA SER A 27 -10.76 -3.50 -9.13
C SER A 27 -11.84 -3.23 -8.08
N GLY A 28 -13.10 -3.13 -8.50
CA GLY A 28 -14.23 -3.02 -7.56
C GLY A 28 -14.64 -4.34 -6.91
N ASN A 29 -13.93 -5.45 -7.22
CA ASN A 29 -14.28 -6.79 -6.78
C ASN A 29 -13.53 -7.15 -5.48
N ARG A 30 -14.20 -6.97 -4.34
CA ARG A 30 -13.61 -7.26 -3.01
C ARG A 30 -13.28 -8.74 -2.80
N THR A 31 -14.03 -9.66 -3.39
CA THR A 31 -13.73 -11.11 -3.31
C THR A 31 -12.42 -11.42 -4.02
N LEU A 32 -12.24 -10.90 -5.24
CA LEU A 32 -10.98 -11.02 -5.98
C LEU A 32 -9.81 -10.42 -5.19
N GLN A 33 -10.00 -9.25 -4.59
CA GLN A 33 -8.96 -8.62 -3.77
C GLN A 33 -8.56 -9.48 -2.58
N ALA A 34 -9.52 -10.09 -1.89
CA ALA A 34 -9.24 -11.00 -0.77
C ALA A 34 -8.46 -12.25 -1.23
N ASP A 35 -8.89 -12.88 -2.32
CA ASP A 35 -8.23 -14.08 -2.86
C ASP A 35 -6.79 -13.80 -3.31
N MET A 36 -6.56 -12.63 -3.93
CA MET A 36 -5.25 -12.25 -4.40
C MET A 36 -4.33 -11.75 -3.27
N ALA A 37 -4.85 -11.31 -2.13
CA ALA A 37 -4.05 -10.90 -0.97
C ALA A 37 -3.10 -12.02 -0.51
N GLN A 38 -3.63 -13.25 -0.45
CA GLN A 38 -2.84 -14.43 -0.09
C GLN A 38 -1.74 -14.70 -1.11
N GLN A 39 -2.07 -14.66 -2.41
CA GLN A 39 -1.07 -14.88 -3.46
C GLN A 39 0.03 -13.80 -3.47
N MET A 40 -0.35 -12.54 -3.24
CA MET A 40 0.63 -11.45 -3.11
C MET A 40 1.60 -11.71 -1.96
N GLN A 41 1.10 -12.16 -0.81
CA GLN A 41 1.95 -12.49 0.33
C GLN A 41 2.97 -13.59 -0.03
N GLU A 42 2.52 -14.68 -0.65
CA GLU A 42 3.40 -15.78 -1.07
C GLU A 42 4.47 -15.33 -2.06
N LEU A 43 4.15 -14.40 -2.98
CA LEU A 43 5.12 -13.86 -3.92
C LEU A 43 6.10 -12.88 -3.22
N VAL A 44 5.62 -12.06 -2.28
CA VAL A 44 6.49 -11.19 -1.46
C VAL A 44 7.50 -12.01 -0.66
N GLU A 45 7.08 -13.11 -0.05
CA GLU A 45 7.95 -14.02 0.71
C GLU A 45 9.04 -14.65 -0.16
N LYS A 46 8.75 -14.84 -1.47
CA LYS A 46 9.70 -15.33 -2.46
C LYS A 46 10.57 -14.23 -3.09
N GLY A 47 10.33 -12.96 -2.77
CA GLY A 47 10.99 -11.83 -3.43
C GLY A 47 10.52 -11.61 -4.87
N GLU A 48 9.34 -12.13 -5.22
CA GLU A 48 8.74 -12.11 -6.56
C GLU A 48 7.65 -11.01 -6.69
N PHE A 49 7.45 -10.19 -5.67
CA PHE A 49 6.52 -9.07 -5.66
C PHE A 49 7.03 -7.94 -4.76
N PRO A 50 6.81 -6.65 -5.12
CA PRO A 50 7.23 -5.52 -4.28
C PRO A 50 6.55 -5.50 -2.91
N LYS A 51 7.36 -5.44 -1.85
CA LYS A 51 6.91 -5.43 -0.45
C LYS A 51 6.07 -4.21 -0.09
N ASP A 52 6.44 -3.05 -0.59
CA ASP A 52 5.76 -1.77 -0.39
C ASP A 52 4.38 -1.75 -1.07
N ALA A 53 4.27 -2.34 -2.27
CA ALA A 53 3.00 -2.54 -2.95
C ALA A 53 2.05 -3.43 -2.13
N PHE A 54 2.57 -4.55 -1.59
CA PHE A 54 1.80 -5.41 -0.69
C PHE A 54 1.34 -4.69 0.59
N ALA A 55 2.25 -3.97 1.26
CA ALA A 55 1.90 -3.20 2.45
C ALA A 55 0.78 -2.17 2.18
N THR A 56 0.88 -1.48 1.04
CA THR A 56 -0.14 -0.53 0.57
C THR A 56 -1.48 -1.19 0.34
N PHE A 57 -1.48 -2.35 -0.34
CA PHE A 57 -2.69 -3.11 -0.61
C PHE A 57 -3.40 -3.56 0.67
N ILE A 58 -2.66 -4.15 1.61
CA ILE A 58 -3.20 -4.65 2.87
C ILE A 58 -3.82 -3.53 3.69
N ASP A 59 -3.12 -2.41 3.86
CA ASP A 59 -3.67 -1.27 4.60
C ASP A 59 -4.94 -0.71 3.95
N ARG A 60 -5.01 -0.67 2.61
CA ARG A 60 -6.22 -0.25 1.90
C ARG A 60 -7.40 -1.18 2.18
N GLN A 61 -7.18 -2.50 2.19
CA GLN A 61 -8.23 -3.45 2.56
C GLN A 61 -8.68 -3.27 4.02
N LEU A 62 -7.73 -3.07 4.94
CA LEU A 62 -8.05 -2.81 6.35
C LEU A 62 -8.88 -1.54 6.52
N VAL A 63 -8.52 -0.45 5.84
CA VAL A 63 -9.28 0.80 5.87
C VAL A 63 -10.70 0.61 5.31
N TYR A 64 -10.86 -0.12 4.20
CA TYR A 64 -12.19 -0.44 3.66
C TYR A 64 -13.04 -1.29 4.60
N ASP A 65 -12.40 -2.10 5.44
CA ASP A 65 -13.06 -2.90 6.47
C ASP A 65 -13.27 -2.13 7.80
N GLY A 66 -12.91 -0.85 7.85
CA GLY A 66 -12.99 -0.03 9.07
C GLY A 66 -12.00 -0.42 10.17
N LYS A 67 -10.92 -1.13 9.82
CA LYS A 67 -9.91 -1.63 10.75
C LYS A 67 -8.67 -0.72 10.75
N PRO A 68 -7.91 -0.68 11.87
CA PRO A 68 -6.61 -0.02 11.89
C PRO A 68 -5.66 -0.60 10.85
N GLN A 69 -4.83 0.26 10.28
CA GLN A 69 -3.76 -0.08 9.34
C GLN A 69 -2.64 -0.83 10.03
N ARG A 70 -1.94 -1.69 9.30
CA ARG A 70 -0.76 -2.41 9.78
C ARG A 70 0.52 -1.60 9.57
N PHE A 71 0.66 -0.95 8.41
CA PHE A 71 1.90 -0.27 7.99
C PHE A 71 1.75 1.25 7.92
N GLY A 72 0.52 1.78 7.94
CA GLY A 72 0.21 3.21 7.94
C GLY A 72 0.45 3.87 6.59
N THR A 73 -0.02 3.28 5.50
CA THR A 73 0.20 3.77 4.12
C THR A 73 -0.93 4.63 3.56
N GLN A 74 -2.13 4.57 4.14
CA GLN A 74 -3.32 5.29 3.68
C GLN A 74 -3.57 6.53 4.53
N ALA A 75 -3.96 7.61 3.84
CA ALA A 75 -4.46 8.84 4.43
C ALA A 75 -5.81 9.21 3.80
N ASN A 76 -6.62 9.98 4.54
CA ASN A 76 -7.89 10.49 4.07
C ASN A 76 -7.72 11.76 3.21
N GLU A 77 -8.83 12.30 2.73
CA GLU A 77 -8.88 13.52 1.91
C GLU A 77 -8.35 14.77 2.63
N SER A 78 -8.33 14.75 3.97
CA SER A 78 -7.75 15.81 4.82
C SER A 78 -6.25 15.65 5.06
N PHE A 79 -5.60 14.71 4.34
CA PHE A 79 -4.18 14.35 4.49
C PHE A 79 -3.83 13.85 5.89
N GLU A 80 -4.76 13.16 6.55
CA GLU A 80 -4.55 12.55 7.86
C GLU A 80 -4.52 11.02 7.72
N LEU A 81 -3.55 10.38 8.37
CA LEU A 81 -3.45 8.92 8.37
C LEU A 81 -4.68 8.32 9.07
N TYR A 82 -5.22 7.24 8.49
CA TYR A 82 -6.19 6.40 9.20
C TYR A 82 -5.53 5.76 10.43
N PRO A 83 -6.31 5.30 11.44
CA PRO A 83 -5.76 4.65 12.64
C PRO A 83 -4.76 3.54 12.29
N ILE A 84 -3.70 3.40 13.11
CA ILE A 84 -2.64 2.40 12.91
C ILE A 84 -2.61 1.48 14.13
N GLU A 85 -2.58 0.16 13.92
CA GLU A 85 -2.40 -0.80 15.01
C GLU A 85 -1.02 -0.62 15.66
N ASP A 86 -0.93 -0.62 16.99
CA ASP A 86 0.35 -0.50 17.72
C ASP A 86 1.33 0.47 17.07
N GLU A 87 0.95 1.75 17.07
CA GLU A 87 1.71 2.81 16.41
C GLU A 87 3.16 2.90 16.91
N SER A 88 3.40 2.54 18.18
CA SER A 88 4.73 2.55 18.80
C SER A 88 5.73 1.60 18.12
N ASN A 89 5.24 0.55 17.45
CA ASN A 89 6.08 -0.42 16.74
C ASN A 89 5.86 -0.40 15.22
N VAL A 90 5.15 0.59 14.67
CA VAL A 90 4.86 0.65 13.23
C VAL A 90 6.12 0.66 12.38
N ASP A 91 7.17 1.38 12.81
CA ASP A 91 8.40 1.50 12.03
C ASP A 91 9.15 0.18 11.88
N LYS A 92 9.05 -0.74 12.86
CA LYS A 92 9.60 -2.09 12.72
C LYS A 92 8.91 -2.88 11.60
N ARG A 93 7.59 -2.71 11.46
CA ARG A 93 6.81 -3.34 10.38
C ARG A 93 7.04 -2.66 9.04
N ARG A 94 7.30 -1.34 9.04
CA ARG A 94 7.64 -0.58 7.82
C ARG A 94 9.01 -0.98 7.29
N GLU A 95 10.00 -1.11 8.17
CA GLU A 95 11.34 -1.57 7.82
C GLU A 95 11.33 -2.96 7.17
N SER A 96 10.56 -3.92 7.70
CA SER A 96 10.48 -5.27 7.11
C SER A 96 9.88 -5.28 5.69
N MET A 97 9.11 -4.24 5.34
CA MET A 97 8.52 -4.00 4.03
C MET A 97 9.32 -3.04 3.14
N GLY A 98 10.47 -2.54 3.60
CA GLY A 98 11.27 -1.55 2.86
C GLY A 98 10.63 -0.16 2.78
N LEU A 99 9.67 0.14 3.65
CA LEU A 99 9.03 1.46 3.75
C LEU A 99 9.89 2.39 4.63
N PRO A 100 9.96 3.70 4.32
CA PRO A 100 10.63 4.68 5.17
C PRO A 100 9.91 4.84 6.52
N PRO A 101 10.53 5.41 7.57
CA PRO A 101 9.85 5.69 8.83
C PRO A 101 8.55 6.48 8.65
N ILE A 102 7.54 6.23 9.49
CA ILE A 102 6.20 6.84 9.40
C ILE A 102 6.27 8.37 9.51
N ALA A 103 7.27 8.88 10.23
CA ALA A 103 7.52 10.31 10.38
C ALA A 103 7.74 11.01 9.02
N GLU A 104 8.38 10.35 8.05
CA GLU A 104 8.57 10.93 6.71
C GLU A 104 7.26 11.07 5.96
N LEU A 105 6.38 10.06 6.04
CA LEU A 105 5.06 10.14 5.43
C LEU A 105 4.22 11.23 6.11
N ARG A 106 4.26 11.32 7.44
CA ARG A 106 3.59 12.40 8.19
C ARG A 106 4.09 13.77 7.75
N ALA A 107 5.40 13.95 7.58
CA ALA A 107 5.97 15.21 7.11
C ALA A 107 5.49 15.57 5.69
N LYS A 108 5.47 14.60 4.76
CA LYS A 108 4.94 14.79 3.40
C LYS A 108 3.48 15.19 3.44
N LEU A 109 2.63 14.49 4.20
CA LEU A 109 1.21 14.83 4.34
C LEU A 109 1.00 16.23 4.90
N GLN A 110 1.80 16.65 5.90
CA GLN A 110 1.75 18.02 6.43
C GLN A 110 2.17 19.07 5.40
N GLN A 111 3.17 18.78 4.57
CA GLN A 111 3.57 19.67 3.47
C GLN A 111 2.43 19.83 2.47
N VAL A 112 1.79 18.73 2.06
CA VAL A 112 0.64 18.74 1.14
C VAL A 112 -0.53 19.52 1.74
N LYS A 113 -0.86 19.25 3.00
CA LYS A 113 -1.94 19.95 3.72
C LYS A 113 -1.72 21.47 3.73
N LYS A 114 -0.49 21.93 3.98
CA LYS A 114 -0.11 23.35 3.95
C LYS A 114 -0.20 23.94 2.54
N ALA A 115 0.31 23.25 1.53
CA ALA A 115 0.27 23.71 0.14
C ALA A 115 -1.18 23.92 -0.32
N VAL A 116 -2.03 22.92 -0.11
CA VAL A 116 -3.47 22.98 -0.43
C VAL A 116 -4.16 24.12 0.31
N ALA A 117 -3.91 24.28 1.62
CA ALA A 117 -4.48 25.37 2.40
C ALA A 117 -4.04 26.77 1.92
N SER A 118 -2.86 26.87 1.31
CA SER A 118 -2.32 28.12 0.76
C SER A 118 -2.73 28.40 -0.69
N GLY A 119 -3.47 27.48 -1.33
CA GLY A 119 -3.85 27.58 -2.74
C GLY A 119 -2.69 27.41 -3.73
N LYS A 120 -1.52 26.91 -3.26
CA LYS A 120 -0.33 26.68 -4.07
C LYS A 120 -0.18 25.22 -4.45
N GLY A 121 0.31 24.96 -5.66
CA GLY A 121 0.68 23.62 -6.10
C GLY A 121 1.87 23.05 -5.31
N LEU A 122 2.01 21.73 -5.27
CA LEU A 122 3.21 21.05 -4.77
C LEU A 122 4.38 21.28 -5.74
N GLY A 123 5.01 22.45 -5.66
CA GLY A 123 6.11 22.84 -6.56
C GLY A 123 6.22 24.34 -6.86
N GLU A 124 5.35 25.17 -6.27
CA GLU A 124 5.38 26.64 -6.36
C GLU A 124 5.90 27.29 -5.07
#